data_AF-A0A6V7Y8B7-F1
#
_entry.id   AF-A0A6V7Y8B7-F1
#
_cell.length_a   1.000
_cell.length_b   1.000
_cell.length_c   1.000
_cell.angle_alpha   90.00
_cell.angle_beta   90.00
_cell.angle_gamma   90.00
#
_symmetry.space_group_name_H-M   'P 1'
#
loop_
_entity.id
_entity.type
_entity.pdbx_description
1 polymer ?
#
loop_
_entity_poly.entity_id
_entity_poly.type
_entity_poly.pdbx_seq_one_letter_code
_entity_poly.pdbx_strand_id
1 'polypeptide(L)'
;MLIVELKDIPLERLVLLRSWKKQQKVEQERRRRQKHSELLQAIIQVSKEFKDFHRNAQAKTTKVRKHMQNWHANSEKERKKDELRNEKMRMQKLMEEDDVGYRQLLDEKKDKRLVYLLAQTDEYVENLTGLVKQHQVTEKKRKRDERSEAKKALKQQQGNNESDELPLIIRNGATGEILRGDAVPKPDEVEEWLASHPGYELISRDIASDSEDEGEEAVETTKNEQKEDDCEGLDDEQRSRRILEKARNEEDEYDSKNQRQQMESYYATAHRIKEKIVKTHSTLGASDPNLQLKPYQIKGLEWLVSLYNNNLSGILADEMGLGKTIQTVALITYLMEVKKVNGPYLIIVPLSTISNWKIELDKWSPHVVKIIYKGDKDQRKRLEPIVRKGAFNVLLTTYDYVLKERSLLGKIRWKYMIIDEGHRMKNHNCKLTLTLNAYFSVQHRLLLTGTPLQNKLPELWALLNFLLPNIFKSCGTFEQWFVFLREIYNM
;
A
#
# COMPACT_ATOMS: atom_id res chain seq x y z
N MET A 1 56.24 -120.89 -3.06
CA MET A 1 56.29 -121.92 -2.00
C MET A 1 55.12 -121.69 -1.04
N LEU A 2 53.93 -122.15 -1.43
CA LEU A 2 52.69 -122.32 -0.62
C LEU A 2 51.58 -122.87 -1.55
N ILE A 3 51.92 -123.87 -2.38
CA ILE A 3 50.98 -124.62 -3.24
C ILE A 3 51.15 -126.10 -2.90
N VAL A 4 50.98 -126.47 -1.64
CA VAL A 4 50.84 -127.88 -1.19
C VAL A 4 50.08 -127.85 0.15
N GLU A 5 48.75 -127.72 0.12
CA GLU A 5 47.82 -128.11 1.22
C GLU A 5 46.34 -127.82 0.85
N LEU A 6 45.89 -128.29 -0.31
CA LEU A 6 44.47 -128.24 -0.69
C LEU A 6 43.97 -129.63 -1.09
N LYS A 7 44.25 -130.62 -0.24
CA LYS A 7 43.53 -131.89 -0.23
C LYS A 7 42.58 -131.86 0.97
N ASP A 8 41.30 -132.05 0.68
CA ASP A 8 40.17 -132.16 1.61
C ASP A 8 39.86 -130.93 2.46
N ILE A 9 39.30 -129.89 1.81
CA ILE A 9 38.51 -128.89 2.54
C ILE A 9 37.25 -129.59 3.08
N PRO A 10 37.04 -129.63 4.42
CA PRO A 10 35.86 -130.28 4.99
C PRO A 10 34.58 -129.66 4.45
N LEU A 11 33.56 -130.47 4.17
CA LEU A 11 32.26 -129.99 3.65
C LEU A 11 31.66 -128.89 4.54
N GLU A 12 31.89 -128.99 5.86
CA GLU A 12 31.54 -127.98 6.87
C GLU A 12 32.17 -126.60 6.57
N ARG A 13 33.43 -126.55 6.12
CA ARG A 13 34.13 -125.29 5.80
C ARG A 13 33.57 -124.63 4.54
N LEU A 14 33.12 -125.41 3.55
CA LEU A 14 32.43 -124.90 2.36
C LEU A 14 31.02 -124.37 2.69
N VAL A 15 30.28 -125.05 3.57
CA VAL A 15 28.98 -124.58 4.07
C VAL A 15 29.13 -123.28 4.87
N LEU A 16 30.15 -123.19 5.73
CA LEU A 16 30.48 -121.97 6.47
C LEU A 16 30.86 -120.82 5.53
N LEU A 17 31.69 -121.07 4.50
CA LEU A 17 32.04 -120.06 3.51
C LEU A 17 30.83 -119.56 2.72
N ARG A 18 29.90 -120.46 2.36
CA ARG A 18 28.65 -120.11 1.68
C ARG A 18 27.71 -119.30 2.58
N SER A 19 27.60 -119.68 3.85
CA SER A 19 26.86 -118.94 4.87
C SER A 19 27.44 -117.54 5.06
N TRP A 20 28.76 -117.44 5.19
CA TRP A 20 29.48 -116.17 5.35
C TRP A 20 29.34 -115.26 4.13
N LYS A 21 29.48 -115.79 2.90
CA LYS A 21 29.21 -115.01 1.66
C LYS A 21 27.76 -114.52 1.58
N LYS A 22 26.79 -115.34 2.01
CA LYS A 22 25.37 -114.95 2.06
C LYS A 22 25.15 -113.84 3.09
N GLN A 23 25.75 -113.94 4.27
CA GLN A 23 25.72 -112.90 5.30
C GLN A 23 26.34 -111.59 4.79
N GLN A 24 27.52 -111.65 4.15
CA GLN A 24 28.14 -110.47 3.55
C GLN A 24 27.25 -109.81 2.48
N LYS A 25 26.59 -110.59 1.63
CA LYS A 25 25.69 -110.05 0.59
C LYS A 25 24.47 -109.36 1.22
N VAL A 26 23.85 -109.99 2.23
CA VAL A 26 22.73 -109.40 2.98
C VAL A 26 23.16 -108.13 3.70
N GLU A 27 24.36 -108.11 4.30
CA GLU A 27 24.88 -106.94 4.97
C GLU A 27 25.22 -105.80 4.00
N GLN A 28 25.78 -106.11 2.82
CA GLN A 28 25.97 -105.13 1.76
C GLN A 28 24.64 -104.56 1.25
N GLU A 29 23.62 -105.39 1.04
CA GLU A 29 22.28 -104.94 0.67
C GLU A 29 21.66 -104.07 1.77
N ARG A 30 21.82 -104.44 3.05
CA ARG A 30 21.37 -103.64 4.19
C ARG A 30 22.07 -102.28 4.22
N ARG A 31 23.39 -102.23 4.02
CA ARG A 31 24.16 -100.97 3.92
C ARG A 31 23.73 -100.12 2.72
N ARG A 32 23.43 -100.73 1.57
CA ARG A 32 22.90 -100.01 0.39
C ARG A 32 21.52 -99.41 0.67
N ARG A 33 20.61 -100.19 1.28
CA ARG A 33 19.28 -99.70 1.68
C ARG A 33 19.37 -98.58 2.71
N GLN A 34 20.28 -98.69 3.67
CA GLN A 34 20.51 -97.66 4.67
C GLN A 34 21.01 -96.36 4.04
N LYS A 35 22.04 -96.42 3.18
CA LYS A 35 22.53 -95.23 2.45
C LYS A 35 21.45 -94.59 1.58
N HIS A 36 20.61 -95.40 0.94
CA HIS A 36 19.49 -94.88 0.15
C HIS A 36 18.43 -94.21 1.03
N SER A 37 18.11 -94.79 2.20
CA SER A 37 17.21 -94.18 3.18
C SER A 37 17.75 -92.86 3.73
N GLU A 38 19.04 -92.79 4.05
CA GLU A 38 19.71 -91.57 4.52
C GLU A 38 19.68 -90.48 3.45
N LEU A 39 19.92 -90.84 2.17
CA LEU A 39 19.80 -89.90 1.05
C LEU A 39 18.37 -89.36 0.90
N LEU A 40 17.36 -90.22 0.96
CA LEU A 40 15.95 -89.80 0.88
C LEU A 40 15.57 -88.88 2.06
N GLN A 41 16.02 -89.20 3.28
CA GLN A 41 15.81 -88.34 4.44
C GLN A 41 16.48 -86.97 4.26
N ALA A 42 17.71 -86.93 3.73
CA ALA A 42 18.40 -85.67 3.45
C ALA A 42 17.65 -84.82 2.40
N ILE A 43 17.14 -85.44 1.33
CA ILE A 43 16.35 -84.74 0.30
C ILE A 43 15.05 -84.16 0.89
N ILE A 44 14.36 -84.92 1.73
CA ILE A 44 13.13 -84.46 2.41
C ILE A 44 13.47 -83.28 3.35
N GLN A 45 14.57 -83.37 4.09
CA GLN A 45 15.00 -82.33 5.02
C GLN A 45 15.33 -81.03 4.29
N VAL A 46 16.11 -81.08 3.21
CA VAL A 46 16.43 -79.90 2.37
C VAL A 46 15.16 -79.30 1.78
N SER A 47 14.22 -80.13 1.32
CA SER A 47 12.93 -79.66 0.80
C SER A 47 12.09 -78.94 1.85
N LYS A 48 12.15 -79.40 3.11
CA LYS A 48 11.47 -78.76 4.24
C LYS A 48 12.12 -77.42 4.58
N GLU A 49 13.44 -77.39 4.70
CA GLU A 49 14.21 -76.17 4.98
C GLU A 49 14.01 -75.11 3.89
N PHE A 50 13.97 -75.51 2.62
CA PHE A 50 13.68 -74.60 1.51
C PHE A 50 12.29 -73.97 1.62
N LYS A 51 11.27 -74.78 1.93
CA LYS A 51 9.90 -74.27 2.15
C LYS A 51 9.84 -73.32 3.35
N ASP A 52 10.48 -73.67 4.45
CA ASP A 52 10.51 -72.85 5.66
C ASP A 52 11.27 -71.54 5.42
N PHE A 53 12.37 -71.56 4.66
CA PHE A 53 13.10 -70.37 4.26
C PHE A 53 12.23 -69.40 3.46
N HIS A 54 11.54 -69.89 2.42
CA HIS A 54 10.67 -69.04 1.59
C HIS A 54 9.47 -68.51 2.38
N ARG A 55 8.87 -69.33 3.25
CA ARG A 55 7.80 -68.91 4.15
C ARG A 55 8.27 -67.80 5.10
N ASN A 56 9.47 -67.94 5.66
CA ASN A 56 10.07 -66.92 6.54
C ASN A 56 10.44 -65.64 5.79
N ALA A 57 10.95 -65.74 4.56
CA ALA A 57 11.23 -64.60 3.70
C ALA A 57 9.95 -63.80 3.39
N GLN A 58 8.87 -64.48 2.98
CA GLN A 58 7.56 -63.84 2.76
C GLN A 58 7.01 -63.18 4.03
N ALA A 59 7.15 -63.82 5.19
CA ALA A 59 6.74 -63.25 6.46
C ALA A 59 7.52 -61.97 6.81
N LYS A 60 8.83 -61.93 6.54
CA LYS A 60 9.66 -60.72 6.71
C LYS A 60 9.21 -59.60 5.79
N THR A 61 9.01 -59.87 4.50
CA THR A 61 8.52 -58.86 3.53
C THR A 61 7.16 -58.30 3.95
N THR A 62 6.25 -59.16 4.43
CA THR A 62 4.93 -58.74 4.89
C THR A 62 5.01 -57.86 6.14
N LYS A 63 5.91 -58.17 7.08
CA LYS A 63 6.17 -57.34 8.26
C LYS A 63 6.69 -55.95 7.88
N VAL A 64 7.67 -55.88 6.98
CA VAL A 64 8.22 -54.59 6.50
C VAL A 64 7.13 -53.76 5.82
N ARG A 65 6.32 -54.37 4.95
CA ARG A 65 5.17 -53.70 4.31
C ARG A 65 4.22 -53.09 5.34
N LYS A 66 3.86 -53.84 6.38
CA LYS A 66 2.97 -53.37 7.45
C LYS A 66 3.58 -52.21 8.23
N HIS A 67 4.88 -52.27 8.54
CA HIS A 67 5.57 -51.16 9.20
C HIS A 67 5.60 -49.89 8.34
N MET A 68 5.85 -50.01 7.03
CA MET A 68 5.85 -48.86 6.12
C MET A 68 4.47 -48.22 6.01
N GLN A 69 3.40 -49.02 5.87
CA GLN A 69 2.02 -48.51 5.87
C GLN A 69 1.67 -47.76 7.16
N ASN A 70 2.04 -48.33 8.33
CA ASN A 70 1.82 -47.68 9.61
C ASN A 70 2.62 -46.39 9.76
N TRP A 71 3.87 -46.35 9.27
CA TRP A 71 4.69 -45.14 9.29
C TRP A 71 4.05 -44.03 8.47
N HIS A 72 3.63 -44.30 7.23
CA HIS A 72 2.94 -43.31 6.40
C HIS A 72 1.64 -42.80 7.03
N ALA A 73 0.82 -43.70 7.57
CA ALA A 73 -0.41 -43.30 8.25
C ALA A 73 -0.14 -42.42 9.49
N ASN A 74 0.92 -42.72 10.24
CA ASN A 74 1.31 -41.93 11.40
C ASN A 74 1.91 -40.56 11.00
N SER A 75 2.79 -40.53 10.00
CA SER A 75 3.35 -39.29 9.46
C SER A 75 2.28 -38.36 8.89
N GLU A 76 1.28 -38.90 8.19
CA GLU A 76 0.16 -38.08 7.69
C GLU A 76 -0.70 -37.54 8.83
N LYS A 77 -0.93 -38.34 9.88
CA LYS A 77 -1.67 -37.91 11.08
C LYS A 77 -0.94 -36.81 11.85
N GLU A 78 0.37 -36.93 12.03
CA GLU A 78 1.19 -35.89 12.66
C GLU A 78 1.22 -34.62 11.80
N ARG A 79 1.35 -34.74 10.47
CA ARG A 79 1.26 -33.59 9.57
C ARG A 79 -0.08 -32.84 9.70
N LYS A 80 -1.20 -33.56 9.77
CA LYS A 80 -2.53 -32.97 9.97
C LYS A 80 -2.66 -32.29 11.35
N LYS A 81 -2.07 -32.85 12.40
CA LYS A 81 -2.05 -32.22 13.73
C LYS A 81 -1.21 -30.95 13.74
N ASP A 82 -0.05 -30.96 13.09
CA ASP A 82 0.84 -29.81 13.01
C ASP A 82 0.20 -28.67 12.19
N GLU A 83 -0.48 -29.00 11.09
CA GLU A 83 -1.30 -28.06 10.33
C GLU A 83 -2.36 -27.39 11.21
N LEU A 84 -3.10 -28.19 11.98
CA LEU A 84 -4.18 -27.70 12.85
C LEU A 84 -3.65 -26.89 14.06
N ARG A 85 -2.50 -27.27 14.62
CA ARG A 85 -1.80 -26.49 15.66
C ARG A 85 -1.34 -25.15 15.11
N ASN A 86 -0.76 -25.13 13.91
CA ASN A 86 -0.32 -23.90 13.26
C ASN A 86 -1.49 -22.99 12.94
N GLU A 87 -2.62 -23.53 12.47
CA GLU A 87 -3.84 -22.76 12.22
C GLU A 87 -4.40 -22.16 13.51
N LYS A 88 -4.42 -22.93 14.61
CA LYS A 88 -4.84 -22.43 15.92
C LYS A 88 -3.93 -21.32 16.45
N MET A 89 -2.60 -21.47 16.32
CA MET A 89 -1.64 -20.42 16.71
C MET A 89 -1.81 -19.16 15.86
N ARG A 90 -2.05 -19.30 14.55
CA ARG A 90 -2.36 -18.16 13.66
C ARG A 90 -3.62 -17.43 14.11
N MET A 91 -4.69 -18.17 14.41
CA MET A 91 -5.96 -17.59 14.86
C MET A 91 -5.82 -16.90 16.22
N GLN A 92 -5.04 -17.49 17.13
CA GLN A 92 -4.78 -16.91 18.44
C GLN A 92 -4.00 -15.59 18.34
N LYS A 93 -2.93 -15.53 17.53
CA LYS A 93 -2.17 -14.29 17.33
C LYS A 93 -2.98 -13.20 16.64
N LEU A 94 -3.89 -13.57 15.73
CA LEU A 94 -4.84 -12.64 15.12
C LEU A 94 -5.84 -12.06 16.15
N MET A 95 -6.25 -12.86 17.14
CA MET A 95 -7.11 -12.40 18.24
C MET A 95 -6.37 -11.52 19.27
N GLU A 96 -5.04 -11.65 19.35
CA GLU A 96 -4.19 -10.87 20.24
C GLU A 96 -3.70 -9.54 19.60
N GLU A 97 -4.16 -9.21 18.38
CA GLU A 97 -3.72 -8.05 17.58
C GLU A 97 -2.20 -7.98 17.35
N ASP A 98 -1.50 -9.13 17.46
CA ASP A 98 -0.06 -9.26 17.20
C ASP A 98 0.21 -9.53 15.71
N ASP A 99 0.25 -8.43 14.96
CA ASP A 99 0.54 -8.43 13.51
C ASP A 99 1.94 -8.97 13.17
N VAL A 100 2.88 -8.98 14.13
CA VAL A 100 4.27 -9.39 13.92
C VAL A 100 4.39 -10.90 14.00
N GLY A 101 3.85 -11.50 15.07
CA GLY A 101 3.87 -12.94 15.26
C GLY A 101 2.99 -13.71 14.27
N TYR A 102 1.94 -13.09 13.73
CA TYR A 102 1.08 -13.65 12.68
C TYR A 102 1.80 -13.73 11.31
N ARG A 103 2.61 -12.72 10.96
CA ARG A 103 3.42 -12.70 9.71
C ARG A 103 4.53 -13.75 9.69
N GLN A 104 5.26 -13.94 10.80
CA GLN A 104 6.31 -14.97 10.88
C GLN A 104 5.78 -16.39 10.61
N LEU A 105 4.52 -16.65 10.99
CA LEU A 105 3.86 -17.92 10.70
C LEU A 105 3.35 -18.05 9.26
N LEU A 106 3.24 -16.94 8.52
CA LEU A 106 2.92 -16.89 7.09
C LEU A 106 4.18 -17.17 6.26
N ASP A 107 5.31 -16.52 6.57
CA ASP A 107 6.56 -16.61 5.80
C ASP A 107 7.11 -18.03 5.66
N GLU A 108 6.90 -18.91 6.65
CA GLU A 108 7.42 -20.27 6.59
C GLU A 108 6.72 -21.19 5.57
N LYS A 109 5.45 -20.96 5.20
CA LYS A 109 4.74 -21.87 4.26
C LYS A 109 3.75 -21.25 3.26
N LYS A 110 3.33 -19.99 3.34
CA LYS A 110 2.45 -19.32 2.36
C LYS A 110 2.54 -17.79 2.56
N ASP A 111 2.95 -16.96 1.62
CA ASP A 111 2.94 -17.09 0.17
C ASP A 111 3.94 -16.08 -0.41
N LYS A 112 4.84 -16.52 -1.29
CA LYS A 112 5.57 -15.63 -2.21
C LYS A 112 4.63 -14.62 -2.89
N ARG A 113 3.35 -14.98 -3.05
CA ARG A 113 2.25 -14.15 -3.55
C ARG A 113 1.90 -12.98 -2.63
N LEU A 114 1.85 -13.16 -1.31
CA LEU A 114 1.58 -12.07 -0.36
C LEU A 114 2.76 -11.10 -0.27
N VAL A 115 3.99 -11.62 -0.25
CA VAL A 115 5.21 -10.81 -0.32
C VAL A 115 5.29 -10.06 -1.65
N TYR A 116 4.98 -10.73 -2.76
CA TYR A 116 4.89 -10.09 -4.09
C TYR A 116 3.79 -9.02 -4.14
N LEU A 117 2.62 -9.28 -3.54
CA LEU A 117 1.53 -8.30 -3.43
C LEU A 117 1.95 -7.06 -2.64
N LEU A 118 2.66 -7.25 -1.52
CA LEU A 118 3.15 -6.16 -0.69
C LEU A 118 4.20 -5.33 -1.43
N ALA A 119 5.18 -5.98 -2.07
CA ALA A 119 6.17 -5.30 -2.90
C ALA A 119 5.53 -4.53 -4.07
N GLN A 120 4.48 -5.07 -4.69
CA GLN A 120 3.72 -4.39 -5.75
C GLN A 120 2.91 -3.20 -5.22
N THR A 121 2.34 -3.30 -4.01
CA THR A 121 1.69 -2.14 -3.40
C THR A 121 2.68 -1.03 -3.07
N ASP A 122 3.91 -1.38 -2.70
CA ASP A 122 4.97 -0.41 -2.43
C ASP A 122 5.41 0.31 -3.72
N GLU A 123 5.62 -0.42 -4.82
CA GLU A 123 5.87 0.17 -6.15
C GLU A 123 4.72 1.10 -6.59
N TYR A 124 3.48 0.73 -6.30
CA TYR A 124 2.32 1.56 -6.59
C TYR A 124 2.29 2.84 -5.74
N VAL A 125 2.58 2.75 -4.45
CA VAL A 125 2.66 3.90 -3.55
C VAL A 125 3.79 4.83 -3.97
N GLU A 126 4.93 4.30 -4.39
CA GLU A 126 6.04 5.10 -4.92
C GLU A 126 5.65 5.85 -6.20
N ASN A 127 5.03 5.15 -7.16
CA ASN A 127 4.51 5.75 -8.38
C ASN A 127 3.45 6.84 -8.10
N LEU A 128 2.52 6.59 -7.17
CA LEU A 128 1.56 7.60 -6.73
C LEU A 128 2.23 8.79 -6.06
N THR A 129 3.25 8.55 -5.22
CA THR A 129 4.03 9.62 -4.58
C THR A 129 4.71 10.49 -5.63
N GLY A 130 5.31 9.86 -6.65
CA GLY A 130 5.89 10.55 -7.80
C GLY A 130 4.87 11.40 -8.56
N LEU A 131 3.68 10.84 -8.83
CA LEU A 131 2.58 11.55 -9.50
C LEU A 131 2.05 12.73 -8.67
N VAL A 132 1.93 12.58 -7.35
CA VAL A 132 1.54 13.67 -6.44
C VAL A 132 2.58 14.78 -6.43
N LYS A 133 3.88 14.44 -6.37
CA LYS A 133 4.98 15.42 -6.47
C LYS A 133 4.92 16.16 -7.81
N GLN A 134 4.75 15.46 -8.93
CA GLN A 134 4.60 16.07 -10.25
C GLN A 134 3.39 17.02 -10.30
N HIS A 135 2.25 16.59 -9.76
CA HIS A 135 1.05 17.43 -9.70
C HIS A 135 1.30 18.72 -8.89
N GLN A 136 1.93 18.61 -7.72
CA GLN A 136 2.30 19.77 -6.91
C GLN A 136 3.21 20.74 -7.68
N VAL A 137 4.19 20.23 -8.42
CA VAL A 137 5.08 21.06 -9.26
C VAL A 137 4.30 21.75 -10.38
N THR A 138 3.42 21.04 -11.09
CA THR A 138 2.61 21.63 -12.17
C THR A 138 1.68 22.72 -11.66
N GLU A 139 1.05 22.53 -10.49
CA GLU A 139 0.18 23.54 -9.90
C GLU A 139 0.97 24.74 -9.35
N LYS A 140 2.16 24.53 -8.78
CA LYS A 140 3.07 25.62 -8.39
C LYS A 140 3.47 26.46 -9.60
N LYS A 141 3.85 25.81 -10.71
CA LYS A 141 4.20 26.50 -11.97
C LYS A 141 3.00 27.30 -12.50
N ARG A 142 1.81 26.70 -12.54
CA ARG A 142 0.58 27.39 -12.96
C ARG A 142 0.29 28.63 -12.11
N LYS A 143 0.45 28.54 -10.79
CA LYS A 143 0.31 29.70 -9.89
C LYS A 143 1.36 30.79 -10.18
N ARG A 144 2.60 30.42 -10.47
CA ARG A 144 3.68 31.37 -10.85
C ARG A 144 3.31 32.09 -12.15
N ASP A 145 2.82 31.35 -13.15
CA ASP A 145 2.39 31.89 -14.44
C ASP A 145 1.19 32.82 -14.28
N GLU A 146 0.15 32.41 -13.54
CA GLU A 146 -1.02 33.25 -13.26
C GLU A 146 -0.65 34.54 -12.50
N ARG A 147 0.30 34.48 -11.57
CA ARG A 147 0.79 35.66 -10.84
C ARG A 147 1.61 36.58 -11.75
N SER A 148 2.39 36.01 -12.67
CA SER A 148 3.15 36.76 -13.69
C SER A 148 2.20 37.47 -14.66
N GLU A 149 1.19 36.78 -15.15
CA GLU A 149 0.15 37.34 -16.03
C GLU A 149 -0.66 38.43 -15.33
N ALA A 150 -1.07 38.22 -14.07
CA ALA A 150 -1.79 39.23 -13.29
C ALA A 150 -0.93 40.48 -13.07
N LYS A 151 0.37 40.32 -12.79
CA LYS A 151 1.32 41.44 -12.69
C LYS A 151 1.46 42.19 -14.02
N LYS A 152 1.56 41.46 -15.14
CA LYS A 152 1.62 42.06 -16.50
C LYS A 152 0.33 42.82 -16.83
N ALA A 153 -0.83 42.28 -16.49
CA ALA A 153 -2.13 42.93 -16.69
C ALA A 153 -2.27 44.19 -15.83
N LEU A 154 -1.79 44.16 -14.58
CA LEU A 154 -1.76 45.33 -13.70
C LEU A 154 -0.83 46.43 -14.25
N LYS A 155 0.35 46.04 -14.77
CA LYS A 155 1.31 46.94 -15.42
C LYS A 155 0.80 47.51 -16.76
N GLN A 156 -0.12 46.83 -17.44
CA GLN A 156 -0.80 47.37 -18.63
C GLN A 156 -1.96 48.31 -18.28
N GLN A 157 -2.60 48.14 -17.13
CA GLN A 157 -3.68 49.03 -16.67
C GLN A 157 -3.15 50.29 -15.98
N GLN A 158 -2.00 50.21 -15.30
CA GLN A 158 -1.23 51.37 -14.88
C GLN A 158 -0.44 51.87 -16.10
N GLY A 159 -1.03 52.81 -16.85
CA GLY A 159 -0.38 53.45 -17.98
C GLY A 159 1.02 53.98 -17.62
N ASN A 160 1.89 53.97 -18.63
CA ASN A 160 3.32 54.28 -18.64
C ASN A 160 3.69 55.66 -18.06
N ASN A 161 3.52 55.87 -16.75
CA ASN A 161 3.90 57.08 -16.02
C ASN A 161 4.48 56.70 -14.67
N GLU A 162 5.78 56.48 -14.63
CA GLU A 162 6.75 56.98 -13.64
C GLU A 162 8.08 56.27 -13.94
N SER A 163 9.14 57.07 -14.02
CA SER A 163 10.52 56.66 -14.20
C SER A 163 10.91 55.50 -13.28
N ASP A 164 11.54 54.47 -13.86
CA ASP A 164 12.09 53.31 -13.16
C ASP A 164 13.15 53.71 -12.11
N GLU A 165 12.72 54.14 -10.92
CA GLU A 165 13.51 54.01 -9.69
C GLU A 165 13.17 52.66 -9.06
N LEU A 166 13.73 51.59 -9.61
CA LEU A 166 13.62 50.25 -9.03
C LEU A 166 14.67 50.10 -7.91
N PRO A 167 14.28 49.76 -6.67
CA PRO A 167 15.24 49.59 -5.57
C PRO A 167 16.13 48.37 -5.81
N LEU A 168 17.45 48.59 -5.73
CA LEU A 168 18.49 47.58 -5.89
C LEU A 168 18.57 46.68 -4.64
N ILE A 169 18.91 45.39 -4.82
CA ILE A 169 19.03 44.41 -3.74
C ILE A 169 20.49 44.01 -3.61
N ILE A 170 21.11 44.34 -2.49
CA ILE A 170 22.52 44.05 -2.18
C ILE A 170 22.58 42.95 -1.12
N ARG A 171 23.35 41.90 -1.36
CA ARG A 171 23.52 40.74 -0.46
C ARG A 171 24.96 40.64 0.02
N ASN A 172 25.17 40.32 1.29
CA ASN A 172 26.49 39.99 1.82
C ASN A 172 26.90 38.57 1.40
N GLY A 173 28.06 38.41 0.75
CA GLY A 173 28.58 37.12 0.26
C GLY A 173 28.98 36.14 1.36
N ALA A 174 29.24 36.61 2.59
CA ALA A 174 29.66 35.76 3.70
C ALA A 174 28.50 35.32 4.63
N THR A 175 27.50 36.18 4.86
CA THR A 175 26.38 35.90 5.79
C THR A 175 25.07 35.60 5.08
N GLY A 176 24.96 35.92 3.79
CA GLY A 176 23.74 35.72 3.01
C GLY A 176 22.61 36.71 3.32
N GLU A 177 22.82 37.67 4.22
CA GLU A 177 21.82 38.69 4.59
C GLU A 177 21.60 39.71 3.46
N ILE A 178 20.33 40.10 3.29
CA ILE A 178 19.87 41.06 2.29
C ILE A 178 19.60 42.40 2.97
N LEU A 179 20.26 43.47 2.51
CA LEU A 179 20.02 44.83 2.99
C LEU A 179 18.62 45.31 2.54
N ARG A 180 17.79 45.79 3.47
CA ARG A 180 16.43 46.28 3.20
C ARG A 180 16.26 47.73 3.66
N GLY A 181 15.53 48.53 2.87
CA GLY A 181 15.10 49.89 3.24
C GLY A 181 16.19 50.96 3.07
N ASP A 182 16.24 51.92 4.00
CA ASP A 182 17.09 53.13 3.98
C ASP A 182 18.61 52.86 3.96
N ALA A 183 19.03 51.60 4.11
CA ALA A 183 20.43 51.18 4.02
C ALA A 183 20.88 50.81 2.59
N VAL A 184 20.00 50.92 1.59
CA VAL A 184 20.31 50.67 0.18
C VAL A 184 20.84 51.96 -0.47
N PRO A 185 22.09 51.99 -0.98
CA PRO A 185 22.64 53.16 -1.67
C PRO A 185 21.85 53.50 -2.93
N LYS A 186 21.81 54.79 -3.29
CA LYS A 186 21.16 55.25 -4.53
C LYS A 186 21.88 54.66 -5.76
N PRO A 187 21.18 54.42 -6.89
CA PRO A 187 21.76 53.78 -8.07
C PRO A 187 23.07 54.40 -8.56
N ASP A 188 23.23 55.72 -8.42
CA ASP A 188 24.42 56.46 -8.84
C ASP A 188 25.63 56.28 -7.90
N GLU A 189 25.43 55.82 -6.66
CA GLU A 189 26.45 55.71 -5.60
C GLU A 189 26.83 54.25 -5.27
N VAL A 190 26.24 53.27 -5.97
CA VAL A 190 26.42 51.84 -5.67
C VAL A 190 27.85 51.36 -5.92
N GLU A 191 28.52 51.84 -6.98
CA GLU A 191 29.89 51.43 -7.29
C GLU A 191 30.91 51.93 -6.24
N GLU A 192 30.76 53.17 -5.75
CA GLU A 192 31.58 53.72 -4.66
C GLU A 192 31.30 53.03 -3.32
N TRP A 193 30.04 52.66 -3.06
CA TRP A 193 29.66 51.95 -1.84
C TRP A 193 30.20 50.51 -1.82
N LEU A 194 30.17 49.80 -2.96
CA LEU A 194 30.75 48.46 -3.10
C LEU A 194 32.28 48.49 -2.98
N ALA A 195 32.94 49.56 -3.45
CA ALA A 195 34.38 49.74 -3.29
C ALA A 195 34.80 49.95 -1.81
N SER A 196 33.92 50.53 -0.99
CA SER A 196 34.17 50.74 0.45
C SER A 196 33.75 49.56 1.34
N HIS A 197 33.01 48.59 0.82
CA HIS A 197 32.55 47.40 1.56
C HIS A 197 32.86 46.10 0.80
N PRO A 198 34.12 45.61 0.86
CA PRO A 198 34.51 44.35 0.22
C PRO A 198 33.74 43.19 0.84
N GLY A 199 32.89 42.53 0.03
CA GLY A 199 32.09 41.36 0.46
C GLY A 199 30.59 41.46 0.16
N TYR A 200 30.10 42.57 -0.39
CA TYR A 200 28.72 42.70 -0.86
C TYR A 200 28.65 42.57 -2.39
N GLU A 201 27.65 41.84 -2.89
CA GLU A 201 27.43 41.65 -4.33
C GLU A 201 26.03 42.11 -4.74
N LEU A 202 25.93 42.67 -5.95
CA LEU A 202 24.68 43.10 -6.57
C LEU A 202 23.98 41.90 -7.19
N ILE A 203 22.78 41.55 -6.71
CA ILE A 203 22.01 40.43 -7.25
C ILE A 203 20.85 40.97 -8.08
N SER A 204 20.72 40.47 -9.32
CA SER A 204 19.57 40.77 -10.18
C SER A 204 18.28 40.20 -9.56
N ARG A 205 17.20 40.99 -9.57
CA ARG A 205 15.92 40.69 -8.89
C ARG A 205 15.29 39.35 -9.27
N ASP A 206 15.61 38.84 -10.46
CA ASP A 206 15.12 37.55 -10.95
C ASP A 206 15.68 36.37 -10.14
N ILE A 207 16.82 36.54 -9.45
CA ILE A 207 17.46 35.52 -8.60
C ILE A 207 16.98 35.63 -7.15
N ALA A 208 16.76 36.85 -6.64
CA ALA A 208 16.32 37.09 -5.26
C ALA A 208 14.86 36.66 -4.98
N SER A 209 14.01 36.58 -6.02
CA SER A 209 12.63 36.09 -5.89
C SER A 209 12.53 34.56 -5.77
N ASP A 210 13.58 33.82 -6.11
CA ASP A 210 13.62 32.34 -6.03
C ASP A 210 14.32 31.85 -4.74
N SER A 211 14.88 32.74 -3.90
CA SER A 211 15.65 32.36 -2.69
C SER A 211 14.92 32.54 -1.35
N GLU A 212 13.69 33.04 -1.33
CA GLU A 212 12.92 33.21 -0.07
C GLU A 212 12.07 31.97 0.32
N ASP A 213 12.07 30.90 -0.48
CA ASP A 213 11.25 29.69 -0.23
C ASP A 213 12.07 28.38 -0.21
N GLU A 214 13.41 28.47 -0.14
CA GLU A 214 14.35 27.34 -0.02
C GLU A 214 15.05 27.33 1.35
N GLY A 215 14.30 27.61 2.41
CA GLY A 215 14.74 27.40 3.79
C GLY A 215 14.20 26.08 4.31
N GLU A 216 15.12 25.15 4.65
CA GLU A 216 14.94 23.87 5.35
C GLU A 216 15.09 22.61 4.48
N GLU A 217 16.33 22.29 4.10
CA GLU A 217 16.77 20.89 3.95
C GLU A 217 18.18 20.71 4.54
N ALA A 218 18.40 19.51 5.11
CA ALA A 218 19.63 18.97 5.70
C ALA A 218 20.02 19.40 7.14
N VAL A 219 19.31 18.86 8.14
CA VAL A 219 19.96 18.44 9.41
C VAL A 219 20.14 16.92 9.34
N GLU A 220 21.30 16.48 8.84
CA GLU A 220 21.81 15.14 9.09
C GLU A 220 22.11 15.03 10.59
N THR A 221 21.29 14.28 11.31
CA THR A 221 21.63 13.84 12.66
C THR A 221 22.58 12.65 12.52
N THR A 222 23.88 12.91 12.58
CA THR A 222 24.88 11.87 12.83
C THR A 222 24.66 11.31 14.23
N LYS A 223 23.89 10.21 14.33
CA LYS A 223 23.89 9.36 15.52
C LYS A 223 25.17 8.54 15.50
N ASN A 224 26.14 8.96 16.30
CA ASN A 224 27.25 8.10 16.73
C ASN A 224 26.69 7.01 17.64
N GLU A 225 26.39 5.84 17.09
CA GLU A 225 26.19 4.63 17.87
C GLU A 225 27.55 3.96 18.07
N GLN A 226 28.10 4.09 19.27
CA GLN A 226 29.17 3.21 19.75
C GLN A 226 28.61 1.79 19.80
N LYS A 227 29.04 0.93 18.87
CA LYS A 227 28.80 -0.52 18.95
C LYS A 227 29.77 -1.09 19.99
N GLU A 228 29.28 -1.40 21.17
CA GLU A 228 29.94 -2.37 22.06
C GLU A 228 29.87 -3.76 21.39
N ASP A 229 31.03 -4.39 21.23
CA ASP A 229 31.20 -5.66 20.53
C ASP A 229 30.75 -6.83 21.45
N ASP A 230 29.45 -7.13 21.40
CA ASP A 230 28.74 -8.08 22.27
C ASP A 230 29.06 -9.57 21.96
N CYS A 231 30.24 -9.84 21.40
CA CYS A 231 30.67 -11.16 20.93
C CYS A 231 31.98 -11.66 21.55
N GLU A 232 32.55 -10.97 22.54
CA GLU A 232 33.73 -11.47 23.24
C GLU A 232 33.35 -12.64 24.18
N GLY A 233 33.90 -13.83 23.88
CA GLY A 233 33.87 -15.00 24.78
C GLY A 233 32.89 -16.13 24.44
N LEU A 234 32.32 -16.19 23.23
CA LEU A 234 31.43 -17.28 22.79
C LEU A 234 32.11 -18.20 21.77
N ASP A 235 31.83 -19.51 21.85
CA ASP A 235 32.33 -20.52 20.90
C ASP A 235 31.88 -20.23 19.45
N ASP A 236 32.72 -20.58 18.47
CA ASP A 236 32.56 -20.24 17.04
C ASP A 236 31.19 -20.63 16.44
N GLU A 237 30.59 -21.71 16.92
CA GLU A 237 29.27 -22.19 16.47
C GLU A 237 28.12 -21.34 17.00
N GLN A 238 28.25 -20.83 18.23
CA GLN A 238 27.26 -19.95 18.88
C GLN A 238 27.37 -18.52 18.34
N ARG A 239 28.58 -18.07 18.06
CA ARG A 239 28.86 -16.80 17.37
C ARG A 239 28.25 -16.80 15.97
N SER A 240 28.44 -17.89 15.22
CA SER A 240 27.87 -18.05 13.87
C SER A 240 26.34 -18.06 13.87
N ARG A 241 25.70 -18.74 14.84
CA ARG A 241 24.23 -18.71 14.99
C ARG A 241 23.70 -17.33 15.36
N ARG A 242 24.33 -16.63 16.29
CA ARG A 242 23.91 -15.26 16.67
C ARG A 242 24.11 -14.26 15.53
N ILE A 243 25.18 -14.37 14.76
CA ILE A 243 25.40 -13.52 13.58
C ILE A 243 24.32 -13.79 12.51
N LEU A 244 23.97 -15.06 12.27
CA LEU A 244 22.90 -15.43 11.34
C LEU A 244 21.51 -14.97 11.82
N GLU A 245 21.23 -15.08 13.12
CA GLU A 245 19.97 -14.64 13.75
C GLU A 245 19.85 -13.11 13.77
N LYS A 246 20.95 -12.40 14.00
CA LYS A 246 21.02 -10.94 13.97
C LYS A 246 20.93 -10.40 12.54
N ALA A 247 21.58 -11.04 11.57
CA ALA A 247 21.44 -10.69 10.15
C ALA A 247 20.01 -10.91 9.63
N ARG A 248 19.35 -12.01 10.04
CA ARG A 248 17.95 -12.28 9.69
C ARG A 248 16.98 -11.28 10.33
N ASN A 249 17.15 -10.97 11.62
CA ASN A 249 16.33 -9.97 12.30
C ASN A 249 16.60 -8.53 11.81
N GLU A 250 17.84 -8.18 11.46
CA GLU A 250 18.21 -6.86 10.93
C GLU A 250 17.67 -6.65 9.51
N GLU A 251 17.64 -7.67 8.65
CA GLU A 251 16.98 -7.63 7.33
C GLU A 251 15.45 -7.50 7.45
N ASP A 252 14.82 -8.26 8.35
CA ASP A 252 13.35 -8.29 8.54
C ASP A 252 12.80 -7.02 9.22
N GLU A 253 13.56 -6.41 10.15
CA GLU A 253 13.19 -5.15 10.80
C GLU A 253 13.39 -3.94 9.86
N TYR A 254 14.31 -4.05 8.89
CA TYR A 254 14.52 -3.05 7.84
C TYR A 254 13.29 -2.95 6.92
N ASP A 255 12.73 -4.09 6.49
CA ASP A 255 11.62 -4.12 5.51
C ASP A 255 10.28 -3.62 6.11
N SER A 256 9.97 -4.00 7.35
CA SER A 256 8.74 -3.53 8.03
C SER A 256 8.80 -2.06 8.47
N LYS A 257 9.98 -1.57 8.90
CA LYS A 257 10.17 -0.13 9.18
C LYS A 257 10.11 0.66 7.88
N ASN A 258 10.69 0.16 6.79
CA ASN A 258 10.68 0.83 5.50
C ASN A 258 9.25 0.95 4.93
N GLN A 259 8.38 -0.06 5.06
CA GLN A 259 6.99 0.02 4.59
C GLN A 259 6.13 0.99 5.41
N ARG A 260 6.24 0.96 6.75
CA ARG A 260 5.55 1.93 7.63
C ARG A 260 6.07 3.34 7.36
N GLN A 261 7.39 3.49 7.21
CA GLN A 261 8.03 4.74 6.82
C GLN A 261 7.64 5.18 5.41
N GLN A 262 7.39 4.28 4.45
CA GLN A 262 6.97 4.61 3.09
C GLN A 262 5.50 5.05 3.03
N MET A 263 4.61 4.38 3.76
CA MET A 263 3.21 4.82 3.85
C MET A 263 3.07 6.10 4.67
N GLU A 264 3.87 6.23 5.74
CA GLU A 264 4.06 7.50 6.45
C GLU A 264 4.72 8.55 5.55
N SER A 265 5.63 8.17 4.66
CA SER A 265 6.30 9.06 3.69
C SER A 265 5.33 9.53 2.61
N TYR A 266 4.42 8.69 2.11
CA TYR A 266 3.34 9.12 1.23
C TYR A 266 2.41 10.08 1.97
N TYR A 267 1.96 9.72 3.17
CA TYR A 267 1.09 10.59 3.97
C TYR A 267 1.79 11.92 4.31
N ALA A 268 3.08 11.90 4.65
CA ALA A 268 3.88 13.09 4.92
C ALA A 268 4.16 13.92 3.66
N THR A 269 4.36 13.28 2.50
CA THR A 269 4.56 13.96 1.22
C THR A 269 3.26 14.61 0.73
N ALA A 270 2.12 13.91 0.85
CA ALA A 270 0.81 14.41 0.49
C ALA A 270 0.32 15.50 1.46
N HIS A 271 0.61 15.33 2.75
CA HIS A 271 0.33 16.29 3.82
C HIS A 271 1.61 17.02 4.27
N ARG A 272 2.40 17.57 3.33
CA ARG A 272 3.63 18.32 3.66
C ARG A 272 3.31 19.53 4.53
N ILE A 273 2.23 20.24 4.19
CA ILE A 273 1.72 21.35 4.98
C ILE A 273 0.57 20.86 5.87
N LYS A 274 0.83 20.72 7.18
CA LYS A 274 -0.17 20.39 8.19
C LYS A 274 -0.51 21.63 9.01
N GLU A 275 -1.79 21.88 9.18
CA GLU A 275 -2.30 22.97 9.99
C GLU A 275 -3.25 22.37 11.02
N LYS A 276 -2.87 22.42 12.30
CA LYS A 276 -3.72 21.95 13.40
C LYS A 276 -4.76 23.01 13.72
N ILE A 277 -6.02 22.61 13.80
CA ILE A 277 -7.13 23.52 14.05
C ILE A 277 -7.44 23.46 15.55
N VAL A 278 -6.84 24.37 16.31
CA VAL A 278 -6.88 24.37 17.78
C VAL A 278 -8.22 24.86 18.35
N LYS A 279 -9.02 25.60 17.56
CA LYS A 279 -10.38 26.04 17.97
C LYS A 279 -11.34 25.98 16.78
N THR A 280 -12.55 25.47 17.04
CA THR A 280 -13.70 25.71 16.16
C THR A 280 -13.87 27.23 16.03
N HIS A 281 -13.82 27.73 14.80
CA HIS A 281 -13.74 29.17 14.52
C HIS A 281 -14.92 29.90 15.14
N SER A 282 -14.67 31.12 15.62
CA SER A 282 -15.58 31.94 16.43
C SER A 282 -16.96 32.17 15.81
N THR A 283 -17.08 31.97 14.49
CA THR A 283 -18.27 32.28 13.69
C THR A 283 -19.10 31.02 13.35
N LEU A 284 -18.49 29.83 13.39
CA LEU A 284 -19.17 28.59 13.03
C LEU A 284 -20.10 28.17 14.17
N GLY A 285 -21.41 28.34 13.97
CA GLY A 285 -22.38 28.14 15.06
C GLY A 285 -22.36 29.26 16.10
N ALA A 286 -21.79 30.43 15.82
CA ALA A 286 -21.75 31.58 16.74
C ALA A 286 -23.12 32.03 17.26
N SER A 287 -24.19 31.65 16.55
CA SER A 287 -25.58 31.92 16.91
C SER A 287 -26.12 31.01 18.00
N ASP A 288 -25.53 29.82 18.22
CA ASP A 288 -26.01 28.82 19.18
C ASP A 288 -24.83 28.12 19.89
N PRO A 289 -24.61 28.38 21.19
CA PRO A 289 -23.52 27.77 21.98
C PRO A 289 -23.49 26.23 21.96
N ASN A 290 -24.60 25.58 21.61
CA ASN A 290 -24.71 24.13 21.53
C ASN A 290 -24.23 23.52 20.20
N LEU A 291 -23.93 24.35 19.18
CA LEU A 291 -23.45 23.88 17.87
C LEU A 291 -21.93 23.74 17.85
N GLN A 292 -21.44 22.63 18.39
CA GLN A 292 -20.02 22.28 18.34
C GLN A 292 -19.77 21.11 17.38
N LEU A 293 -18.65 21.17 16.65
CA LEU A 293 -18.19 20.06 15.82
C LEU A 293 -17.74 18.91 16.71
N LYS A 294 -18.13 17.68 16.34
CA LYS A 294 -17.66 16.48 17.06
C LYS A 294 -16.16 16.26 16.82
N PRO A 295 -15.42 15.60 17.72
CA PRO A 295 -13.97 15.42 17.59
C PRO A 295 -13.52 14.80 16.25
N TYR A 296 -14.26 13.83 15.73
CA TYR A 296 -13.95 13.22 14.42
C TYR A 296 -14.18 14.19 13.25
N GLN A 297 -15.13 15.12 13.37
CA GLN A 297 -15.40 16.16 12.37
C GLN A 297 -14.29 17.21 12.36
N ILE A 298 -13.69 17.50 13.52
CA ILE A 298 -12.52 18.38 13.62
C ILE A 298 -11.33 17.72 12.92
N LYS A 299 -11.06 16.43 13.17
CA LYS A 299 -10.01 15.69 12.45
C LYS A 299 -10.27 15.65 10.93
N GLY A 300 -11.52 15.45 10.52
CA GLY A 300 -11.92 15.50 9.11
C GLY A 300 -11.69 16.89 8.48
N LEU A 301 -11.99 17.95 9.22
CA LEU A 301 -11.72 19.32 8.81
C LEU A 301 -10.22 19.61 8.69
N GLU A 302 -9.41 19.21 9.67
CA GLU A 302 -7.94 19.34 9.62
C GLU A 302 -7.36 18.64 8.39
N TRP A 303 -7.87 17.44 8.08
CA TRP A 303 -7.50 16.70 6.89
C TRP A 303 -7.88 17.44 5.60
N LEU A 304 -9.11 17.96 5.50
CA LEU A 304 -9.57 18.75 4.35
C LEU A 304 -8.77 20.04 4.15
N VAL A 305 -8.41 20.71 5.25
CA VAL A 305 -7.56 21.91 5.22
C VAL A 305 -6.14 21.59 4.77
N SER A 306 -5.59 20.47 5.23
CA SER A 306 -4.30 20.00 4.77
C SER A 306 -4.33 19.70 3.27
N LEU A 307 -5.38 19.06 2.74
CA LEU A 307 -5.54 18.88 1.29
C LEU A 307 -5.58 20.20 0.52
N TYR A 308 -6.30 21.19 1.05
CA TYR A 308 -6.36 22.53 0.44
C TYR A 308 -4.96 23.19 0.38
N ASN A 309 -4.22 23.17 1.48
CA ASN A 309 -2.87 23.76 1.56
C ASN A 309 -1.89 23.07 0.58
N ASN A 310 -2.02 21.76 0.38
CA ASN A 310 -1.17 20.99 -0.54
C ASN A 310 -1.68 20.98 -2.00
N ASN A 311 -2.74 21.75 -2.33
CA ASN A 311 -3.39 21.77 -3.65
C ASN A 311 -3.83 20.40 -4.16
N LEU A 312 -4.31 19.56 -3.24
CA LEU A 312 -4.83 18.24 -3.54
C LEU A 312 -6.36 18.26 -3.51
N SER A 313 -6.94 17.39 -4.31
CA SER A 313 -8.38 17.08 -4.30
C SER A 313 -8.62 15.85 -3.44
N GLY A 314 -9.81 15.74 -2.83
CA GLY A 314 -10.11 14.70 -1.84
C GLY A 314 -11.44 14.00 -2.03
N ILE A 315 -11.58 12.84 -1.36
CA ILE A 315 -12.85 12.13 -1.20
C ILE A 315 -13.14 12.01 0.29
N LEU A 316 -14.27 12.55 0.73
CA LEU A 316 -14.80 12.30 2.06
C LEU A 316 -15.71 11.07 2.01
N ALA A 317 -15.18 9.94 2.47
CA ALA A 317 -15.81 8.62 2.40
C ALA A 317 -16.41 8.13 3.74
N ASP A 318 -16.65 9.07 4.67
CA ASP A 318 -17.29 8.80 5.96
C ASP A 318 -18.67 8.15 5.80
N GLU A 319 -19.06 7.29 6.73
CA GLU A 319 -20.39 6.67 6.79
C GLU A 319 -21.54 7.72 6.71
N MET A 320 -22.70 7.29 6.23
CA MET A 320 -23.91 8.12 6.23
C MET A 320 -24.27 8.57 7.65
N GLY A 321 -24.65 9.83 7.83
CA GLY A 321 -25.02 10.38 9.15
C GLY A 321 -23.88 10.98 9.98
N LEU A 322 -22.62 10.85 9.56
CA LEU A 322 -21.46 11.48 10.25
C LEU A 322 -21.32 12.99 10.02
N GLY A 323 -22.27 13.63 9.33
CA GLY A 323 -22.27 15.08 9.14
C GLY A 323 -21.26 15.58 8.11
N LYS A 324 -21.06 14.86 7.01
CA LYS A 324 -20.23 15.29 5.85
C LYS A 324 -20.59 16.69 5.35
N THR A 325 -21.88 17.01 5.32
CA THR A 325 -22.39 18.35 5.00
C THR A 325 -21.83 19.41 5.95
N ILE A 326 -21.87 19.14 7.25
CA ILE A 326 -21.38 20.06 8.29
C ILE A 326 -19.86 20.24 8.17
N GLN A 327 -19.11 19.16 7.96
CA GLN A 327 -17.65 19.23 7.72
C GLN A 327 -17.32 20.10 6.49
N THR A 328 -18.12 19.99 5.43
CA THR A 328 -17.95 20.81 4.22
C THR A 328 -18.26 22.29 4.47
N VAL A 329 -19.35 22.59 5.20
CA VAL A 329 -19.70 23.97 5.57
C VAL A 329 -18.62 24.58 6.48
N ALA A 330 -18.08 23.77 7.39
CA ALA A 330 -16.97 24.16 8.24
C ALA A 330 -15.71 24.48 7.43
N LEU A 331 -15.41 23.68 6.41
CA LEU A 331 -14.30 23.95 5.48
C LEU A 331 -14.49 25.29 4.75
N ILE A 332 -15.66 25.55 4.17
CA ILE A 332 -15.92 26.81 3.44
C ILE A 332 -15.74 28.01 4.37
N THR A 333 -16.34 27.93 5.56
CA THR A 333 -16.27 29.01 6.57
C THR A 333 -14.82 29.25 6.99
N TYR A 334 -14.06 28.18 7.22
CA TYR A 334 -12.64 28.27 7.55
C TYR A 334 -11.81 28.94 6.45
N LEU A 335 -12.03 28.57 5.19
CA LEU A 335 -11.32 29.15 4.05
C LEU A 335 -11.65 30.64 3.87
N MET A 336 -12.89 31.05 4.15
CA MET A 336 -13.30 32.45 4.10
C MET A 336 -12.69 33.28 5.23
N GLU A 337 -12.63 32.75 6.44
CA GLU A 337 -12.22 33.52 7.62
C GLU A 337 -10.71 33.56 7.80
N VAL A 338 -10.05 32.41 7.70
CA VAL A 338 -8.62 32.25 7.99
C VAL A 338 -7.80 32.50 6.74
N LYS A 339 -8.14 31.83 5.64
CA LYS A 339 -7.41 32.00 4.36
C LYS A 339 -7.87 33.22 3.56
N LYS A 340 -8.91 33.93 4.01
CA LYS A 340 -9.50 35.11 3.35
C LYS A 340 -9.92 34.84 1.89
N VAL A 341 -10.31 33.60 1.59
CA VAL A 341 -10.79 33.19 0.27
C VAL A 341 -12.31 33.20 0.26
N ASN A 342 -12.89 34.28 -0.26
CA ASN A 342 -14.34 34.49 -0.23
C ASN A 342 -15.13 33.74 -1.32
N GLY A 343 -14.45 32.94 -2.16
CA GLY A 343 -15.06 32.14 -3.22
C GLY A 343 -14.63 32.56 -4.63
N PRO A 344 -15.36 32.15 -5.68
CA PRO A 344 -16.65 31.45 -5.62
C PRO A 344 -16.52 29.93 -5.37
N TYR A 345 -17.40 29.41 -4.52
CA TYR A 345 -17.53 27.99 -4.16
C TYR A 345 -18.74 27.37 -4.88
N LEU A 346 -18.56 26.23 -5.55
CA LEU A 346 -19.64 25.50 -6.23
C LEU A 346 -19.98 24.24 -5.45
N ILE A 347 -21.25 24.07 -5.09
CA ILE A 347 -21.76 22.85 -4.46
C ILE A 347 -22.81 22.23 -5.37
N ILE A 348 -22.54 21.02 -5.84
CA ILE A 348 -23.43 20.24 -6.69
C ILE A 348 -24.05 19.13 -5.84
N VAL A 349 -25.37 19.14 -5.71
CA VAL A 349 -26.09 18.21 -4.84
C VAL A 349 -27.28 17.58 -5.56
N PRO A 350 -27.76 16.40 -5.14
CA PRO A 350 -29.06 15.89 -5.56
C PRO A 350 -30.20 16.89 -5.30
N LEU A 351 -31.22 16.91 -6.18
CA LEU A 351 -32.38 17.80 -6.01
C LEU A 351 -33.08 17.62 -4.66
N SER A 352 -33.11 16.39 -4.14
CA SER A 352 -33.71 16.04 -2.84
C SER A 352 -32.98 16.63 -1.64
N THR A 353 -31.68 16.91 -1.73
CA THR A 353 -30.87 17.37 -0.60
C THR A 353 -30.63 18.88 -0.59
N ILE A 354 -31.07 19.61 -1.62
CA ILE A 354 -30.93 21.09 -1.69
C ILE A 354 -31.50 21.80 -0.45
N SER A 355 -32.69 21.39 -0.01
CA SER A 355 -33.34 22.00 1.16
C SER A 355 -32.52 21.77 2.43
N ASN A 356 -31.98 20.56 2.59
CA ASN A 356 -31.11 20.22 3.71
C ASN A 356 -29.84 21.08 3.72
N TRP A 357 -29.14 21.15 2.58
CA TRP A 357 -27.95 22.01 2.43
C TRP A 357 -28.25 23.48 2.69
N LYS A 358 -29.42 23.98 2.27
CA LYS A 358 -29.85 25.35 2.59
C LYS A 358 -29.98 25.55 4.10
N ILE A 359 -30.69 24.67 4.80
CA ILE A 359 -30.92 24.76 6.24
C ILE A 359 -29.60 24.71 6.99
N GLU A 360 -28.70 23.78 6.65
CA GLU A 360 -27.39 23.68 7.28
C GLU A 360 -26.52 24.92 7.03
N LEU A 361 -26.53 25.48 5.81
CA LEU A 361 -25.82 26.74 5.52
C LEU A 361 -26.42 27.93 6.26
N ASP A 362 -27.75 28.03 6.36
CA ASP A 362 -28.43 29.08 7.15
C ASP A 362 -28.10 28.96 8.65
N LYS A 363 -28.02 27.73 9.17
CA LYS A 363 -27.77 27.43 10.58
C LYS A 363 -26.32 27.64 10.99
N TRP A 364 -25.37 27.11 10.22
CA TRP A 364 -23.95 27.08 10.60
C TRP A 364 -23.15 28.28 10.08
N SER A 365 -23.62 28.95 9.03
CA SER A 365 -22.87 30.03 8.36
C SER A 365 -23.80 31.13 7.79
N PRO A 366 -24.46 31.92 8.66
CA PRO A 366 -25.44 32.93 8.22
C PRO A 366 -24.83 34.09 7.43
N HIS A 367 -23.52 34.36 7.59
CA HIS A 367 -22.82 35.45 6.92
C HIS A 367 -22.45 35.13 5.46
N VAL A 368 -22.58 33.88 5.03
CA VAL A 368 -22.22 33.44 3.68
C VAL A 368 -23.33 33.79 2.69
N VAL A 369 -22.99 34.61 1.69
CA VAL A 369 -23.91 34.95 0.60
C VAL A 369 -24.04 33.74 -0.32
N LYS A 370 -25.18 33.06 -0.23
CA LYS A 370 -25.50 31.87 -1.01
C LYS A 370 -26.53 32.13 -2.10
N ILE A 371 -26.32 31.55 -3.26
CA ILE A 371 -27.28 31.50 -4.36
C ILE A 371 -27.74 30.06 -4.54
N ILE A 372 -29.06 29.85 -4.58
CA ILE A 372 -29.65 28.53 -4.84
C ILE A 372 -30.20 28.55 -6.26
N TYR A 373 -29.56 27.79 -7.13
CA TYR A 373 -29.93 27.71 -8.53
C TYR A 373 -30.97 26.61 -8.74
N LYS A 374 -32.24 26.97 -8.58
CA LYS A 374 -33.40 26.08 -8.77
C LYS A 374 -34.58 26.82 -9.40
N GLY A 375 -35.56 26.05 -9.88
CA GLY A 375 -36.86 26.58 -10.35
C GLY A 375 -36.92 26.83 -11.86
N ASP A 376 -37.99 27.49 -12.26
CA ASP A 376 -38.32 27.70 -13.67
C ASP A 376 -37.33 28.63 -14.38
N LYS A 377 -37.39 28.64 -15.72
CA LYS A 377 -36.48 29.42 -16.56
C LYS A 377 -36.46 30.91 -16.20
N ASP A 378 -37.59 31.47 -15.81
CA ASP A 378 -37.70 32.89 -15.45
C ASP A 378 -37.05 33.21 -14.10
N GLN A 379 -37.15 32.32 -13.11
CA GLN A 379 -36.43 32.47 -11.84
C GLN A 379 -34.92 32.42 -12.07
N ARG A 380 -34.46 31.53 -12.96
CA ARG A 380 -33.05 31.39 -13.33
C ARG A 380 -32.51 32.61 -14.08
N LYS A 381 -33.30 33.19 -14.99
CA LYS A 381 -32.95 34.45 -15.69
C LYS A 381 -32.78 35.62 -14.73
N ARG A 382 -33.51 35.67 -13.62
CA ARG A 382 -33.33 36.72 -12.59
C ARG A 382 -32.03 36.56 -11.80
N LEU A 383 -31.55 35.33 -11.65
CA LEU A 383 -30.30 35.02 -10.94
C LEU A 383 -29.05 35.14 -11.83
N GLU A 384 -29.19 34.98 -13.15
CA GLU A 384 -28.08 35.07 -14.11
C GLU A 384 -27.24 36.36 -13.99
N PRO A 385 -27.81 37.59 -13.86
CA PRO A 385 -27.02 38.81 -13.73
C PRO A 385 -26.19 38.83 -12.44
N ILE A 386 -26.75 38.31 -11.35
CA ILE A 386 -26.09 38.24 -10.03
C ILE A 386 -24.92 37.25 -10.11
N VAL A 387 -25.15 36.09 -10.72
CA VAL A 387 -24.14 35.06 -10.93
C VAL A 387 -23.02 35.58 -11.85
N ARG A 388 -23.37 36.31 -12.91
CA ARG A 388 -22.39 36.91 -13.84
C ARG A 388 -21.53 37.99 -13.20
N LYS A 389 -22.10 38.77 -12.25
CA LYS A 389 -21.36 39.75 -11.46
C LYS A 389 -20.43 39.11 -10.42
N GLY A 390 -20.63 37.83 -10.08
CA GLY A 390 -19.79 37.13 -9.09
C GLY A 390 -19.97 37.61 -7.65
N ALA A 391 -21.05 38.34 -7.35
CA ALA A 391 -21.31 38.90 -6.01
C ALA A 391 -21.92 37.88 -5.04
N PHE A 392 -21.32 36.68 -4.96
CA PHE A 392 -21.76 35.61 -4.06
C PHE A 392 -20.56 34.78 -3.61
N ASN A 393 -20.70 34.10 -2.46
CA ASN A 393 -19.67 33.22 -1.94
C ASN A 393 -19.92 31.78 -2.38
N VAL A 394 -21.15 31.28 -2.21
CA VAL A 394 -21.51 29.88 -2.45
C VAL A 394 -22.65 29.79 -3.48
N LEU A 395 -22.48 28.93 -4.50
CA LEU A 395 -23.55 28.56 -5.42
C LEU A 395 -23.94 27.10 -5.18
N LEU A 396 -25.20 26.88 -4.82
CA LEU A 396 -25.81 25.55 -4.68
C LEU A 396 -26.64 25.23 -5.93
N THR A 397 -26.36 24.10 -6.57
CA THR A 397 -27.05 23.68 -7.79
C THR A 397 -27.20 22.16 -7.87
N THR A 398 -27.93 21.65 -8.87
CA THR A 398 -28.03 20.21 -9.14
C THR A 398 -27.25 19.80 -10.37
N TYR A 399 -27.01 18.50 -10.46
CA TYR A 399 -26.42 17.83 -11.61
C TYR A 399 -27.03 18.23 -12.96
N ASP A 400 -28.37 18.30 -13.04
CA ASP A 400 -29.06 18.62 -14.29
C ASP A 400 -28.86 20.08 -14.71
N TYR A 401 -28.81 21.01 -13.75
CA TYR A 401 -28.61 22.43 -14.04
C TYR A 401 -27.18 22.74 -14.46
N VAL A 402 -26.19 22.03 -13.90
CA VAL A 402 -24.79 22.11 -14.34
C VAL A 402 -24.66 21.71 -15.81
N LEU A 403 -25.36 20.67 -16.24
CA LEU A 403 -25.37 20.23 -17.64
C LEU A 403 -26.08 21.22 -18.58
N LYS A 404 -27.21 21.77 -18.15
CA LYS A 404 -28.01 22.72 -18.95
C LYS A 404 -27.35 24.09 -19.09
N GLU A 405 -26.78 24.62 -18.00
CA GLU A 405 -26.27 25.99 -17.91
C GLU A 405 -24.74 26.08 -17.93
N ARG A 406 -24.08 25.08 -18.54
CA ARG A 406 -22.61 25.02 -18.66
C ARG A 406 -21.99 26.26 -19.30
N SER A 407 -22.71 26.94 -20.20
CA SER A 407 -22.23 28.16 -20.88
C SER A 407 -22.09 29.36 -19.96
N LEU A 408 -22.88 29.44 -18.88
CA LEU A 408 -22.78 30.48 -17.87
C LEU A 408 -21.80 30.06 -16.78
N LEU A 409 -22.04 28.89 -16.18
CA LEU A 409 -21.27 28.42 -15.02
C LEU A 409 -19.82 28.05 -15.36
N GLY A 410 -19.56 27.62 -16.59
CA GLY A 410 -18.21 27.29 -17.05
C GLY A 410 -17.30 28.51 -17.29
N LYS A 411 -17.88 29.69 -17.50
CA LYS A 411 -17.09 30.94 -17.62
C LYS A 411 -16.50 31.40 -16.30
N ILE A 412 -17.04 30.92 -15.18
CA ILE A 412 -16.61 31.31 -13.85
C ILE A 412 -15.41 30.45 -13.45
N ARG A 413 -14.35 31.08 -12.93
CA ARG A 413 -13.21 30.38 -12.34
C ARG A 413 -13.54 30.03 -10.89
N TRP A 414 -13.86 28.76 -10.65
CA TRP A 414 -14.23 28.25 -9.33
C TRP A 414 -12.99 27.97 -8.48
N LYS A 415 -13.04 28.37 -7.21
CA LYS A 415 -11.99 28.04 -6.25
C LYS A 415 -12.12 26.62 -5.75
N TYR A 416 -13.33 26.22 -5.42
CA TYR A 416 -13.61 24.89 -4.89
C TYR A 416 -14.90 24.35 -5.50
N MET A 417 -14.89 23.09 -5.90
CA MET A 417 -16.07 22.37 -6.36
C MET A 417 -16.32 21.18 -5.44
N ILE A 418 -17.48 21.17 -4.78
CA ILE A 418 -17.95 20.07 -3.95
C ILE A 418 -19.06 19.34 -4.68
N ILE A 419 -18.98 18.02 -4.73
CA ILE A 419 -20.03 17.17 -5.26
C ILE A 419 -20.51 16.22 -4.17
N ASP A 420 -21.79 16.32 -3.84
CA ASP A 420 -22.45 15.46 -2.86
C ASP A 420 -23.06 14.23 -3.53
N GLU A 421 -22.98 13.06 -2.88
CA GLU A 421 -23.31 11.77 -3.48
C GLU A 421 -22.50 11.46 -4.74
N GLY A 422 -21.17 11.56 -4.63
CA GLY A 422 -20.21 11.29 -5.70
C GLY A 422 -20.33 9.91 -6.33
N HIS A 423 -21.00 8.96 -5.66
CA HIS A 423 -21.37 7.66 -6.22
C HIS A 423 -22.28 7.76 -7.46
N ARG A 424 -22.87 8.93 -7.77
CA ARG A 424 -23.58 9.18 -9.04
C ARG A 424 -22.63 9.32 -10.25
N MET A 425 -21.33 9.48 -10.02
CA MET A 425 -20.27 9.66 -11.04
C MET A 425 -19.56 8.36 -11.44
N LYS A 426 -20.12 7.18 -11.08
CA LYS A 426 -19.51 5.87 -11.29
C LYS A 426 -19.10 5.56 -12.73
N ASN A 427 -19.84 6.06 -13.72
CA ASN A 427 -19.53 5.77 -15.12
C ASN A 427 -18.45 6.74 -15.64
N HIS A 428 -17.31 6.21 -16.10
CA HIS A 428 -16.25 7.03 -16.68
C HIS A 428 -16.68 7.79 -17.95
N ASN A 429 -17.66 7.25 -18.68
CA ASN A 429 -18.28 7.92 -19.84
C ASN A 429 -19.45 8.83 -19.44
N CYS A 430 -19.59 9.17 -18.16
CA CYS A 430 -20.65 10.06 -17.73
C CYS A 430 -20.47 11.42 -18.39
N LYS A 431 -21.51 11.85 -19.12
CA LYS A 431 -21.58 13.17 -19.76
C LYS A 431 -21.30 14.31 -18.78
N LEU A 432 -21.64 14.11 -17.51
CA LEU A 432 -21.37 15.04 -16.43
C LEU A 432 -19.87 15.22 -16.17
N THR A 433 -19.10 14.14 -16.00
CA THR A 433 -17.65 14.18 -15.81
C THR A 433 -16.95 14.87 -16.99
N LEU A 434 -17.33 14.50 -18.21
CA LEU A 434 -16.77 15.10 -19.43
C LEU A 434 -17.10 16.60 -19.53
N THR A 435 -18.34 16.98 -19.21
CA THR A 435 -18.76 18.40 -19.24
C THR A 435 -18.05 19.21 -18.16
N LEU A 436 -17.91 18.67 -16.96
CA LEU A 436 -17.20 19.32 -15.86
C LEU A 436 -15.72 19.53 -16.20
N ASN A 437 -15.05 18.50 -16.72
CA ASN A 437 -13.63 18.61 -17.10
C ASN A 437 -13.40 19.55 -18.28
N ALA A 438 -14.30 19.60 -19.27
CA ALA A 438 -14.11 20.41 -20.47
C ALA A 438 -14.47 21.89 -20.28
N TYR A 439 -15.51 22.19 -19.51
CA TYR A 439 -16.08 23.55 -19.44
C TYR A 439 -15.84 24.27 -18.12
N PHE A 440 -15.53 23.57 -17.02
CA PHE A 440 -15.39 24.19 -15.71
C PHE A 440 -13.92 24.31 -15.31
N SER A 441 -13.47 25.54 -15.08
CA SER A 441 -12.17 25.81 -14.46
C SER A 441 -12.31 25.76 -12.95
N VAL A 442 -11.74 24.74 -12.31
CA VAL A 442 -11.77 24.55 -10.85
C VAL A 442 -10.36 24.35 -10.31
N GLN A 443 -10.01 25.02 -9.20
CA GLN A 443 -8.72 24.81 -8.53
C GLN A 443 -8.71 23.56 -7.64
N HIS A 444 -9.73 23.36 -6.80
CA HIS A 444 -9.81 22.21 -5.89
C HIS A 444 -11.15 21.47 -6.02
N ARG A 445 -11.12 20.14 -5.94
CA ARG A 445 -12.32 19.28 -6.03
C ARG A 445 -12.47 18.44 -4.76
N LEU A 446 -13.70 18.32 -4.29
CA LEU A 446 -14.06 17.45 -3.17
C LEU A 446 -15.28 16.61 -3.56
N LEU A 447 -15.15 15.30 -3.40
CA LEU A 447 -16.26 14.36 -3.53
C LEU A 447 -16.72 13.91 -2.15
N LEU A 448 -18.02 13.93 -1.91
CA LEU A 448 -18.62 13.37 -0.70
C LEU A 448 -19.33 12.07 -1.08
N THR A 449 -19.03 10.97 -0.38
CA THR A 449 -19.74 9.70 -0.57
C THR A 449 -20.04 9.07 0.78
N GLY A 450 -21.25 8.56 0.96
CA GLY A 450 -21.62 7.76 2.13
C GLY A 450 -21.62 6.26 1.87
N THR A 451 -21.41 5.84 0.61
CA THR A 451 -21.38 4.43 0.23
C THR A 451 -19.96 4.04 -0.19
N PRO A 452 -19.48 2.85 0.24
CA PRO A 452 -18.23 2.32 -0.28
C PRO A 452 -18.35 2.17 -1.79
N LEU A 453 -17.32 2.60 -2.51
CA LEU A 453 -17.25 2.52 -3.96
C LEU A 453 -17.41 1.06 -4.39
N GLN A 454 -18.26 0.80 -5.39
CA GLN A 454 -18.51 -0.56 -5.87
C GLN A 454 -17.20 -1.16 -6.41
N ASN A 455 -17.01 -2.48 -6.23
CA ASN A 455 -15.78 -3.25 -6.51
C ASN A 455 -15.29 -3.25 -7.97
N LYS A 456 -15.74 -2.34 -8.83
CA LYS A 456 -15.34 -2.24 -10.23
C LYS A 456 -14.25 -1.17 -10.40
N LEU A 457 -13.05 -1.62 -10.79
CA LEU A 457 -11.89 -0.77 -11.06
C LEU A 457 -12.17 0.41 -12.01
N PRO A 458 -12.96 0.27 -13.10
CA PRO A 458 -13.30 1.41 -13.96
C PRO A 458 -14.08 2.52 -13.24
N GLU A 459 -14.87 2.19 -12.23
CA GLU A 459 -15.63 3.17 -11.45
C GLU A 459 -14.71 3.94 -10.49
N LEU A 460 -13.75 3.25 -9.88
CA LEU A 460 -12.70 3.89 -9.08
C LEU A 460 -11.85 4.82 -9.95
N TRP A 461 -11.45 4.37 -11.14
CA TRP A 461 -10.74 5.19 -12.11
C TRP A 461 -11.53 6.43 -12.49
N ALA A 462 -12.82 6.29 -12.78
CA ALA A 462 -13.69 7.42 -13.15
C ALA A 462 -13.66 8.53 -12.11
N LEU A 463 -13.70 8.15 -10.83
CA LEU A 463 -13.70 9.08 -9.70
C LEU A 463 -12.32 9.71 -9.48
N LEU A 464 -11.25 8.92 -9.56
CA LEU A 464 -9.88 9.42 -9.43
C LEU A 464 -9.50 10.35 -10.58
N ASN A 465 -9.86 10.01 -11.82
CA ASN A 465 -9.71 10.87 -12.99
C ASN A 465 -10.54 12.15 -12.86
N PHE A 466 -11.72 12.10 -12.24
CA PHE A 466 -12.48 13.31 -11.95
C PHE A 466 -11.77 14.21 -10.94
N LEU A 467 -11.11 13.67 -9.92
CA LEU A 467 -10.38 14.47 -8.93
C LEU A 467 -9.07 15.02 -9.49
N LEU A 468 -8.34 14.20 -10.23
CA LEU A 468 -6.99 14.45 -10.71
C LEU A 468 -6.87 14.07 -12.19
N PRO A 469 -7.48 14.85 -13.10
CA PRO A 469 -7.53 14.52 -14.53
C PRO A 469 -6.17 14.51 -15.23
N ASN A 470 -5.18 15.21 -14.68
CA ASN A 470 -3.83 15.27 -15.24
C ASN A 470 -3.04 13.98 -15.02
N ILE A 471 -3.34 13.25 -13.94
CA ILE A 471 -2.63 12.03 -13.53
C ILE A 471 -3.22 10.81 -14.24
N PHE A 472 -4.56 10.70 -14.28
CA PHE A 472 -5.24 9.47 -14.71
C PHE A 472 -5.85 9.59 -16.11
N LYS A 473 -5.03 9.74 -17.15
CA LYS A 473 -5.51 9.95 -18.53
C LYS A 473 -6.11 8.71 -19.21
N SER A 474 -5.65 7.51 -18.86
CA SER A 474 -6.05 6.26 -19.51
C SER A 474 -6.62 5.25 -18.51
N CYS A 475 -7.85 4.80 -18.76
CA CYS A 475 -8.47 3.71 -18.00
C CYS A 475 -7.71 2.39 -18.19
N GLY A 476 -7.14 2.15 -19.38
CA GLY A 476 -6.41 0.91 -19.66
C GLY A 476 -5.10 0.79 -18.86
N THR A 477 -4.39 1.90 -18.66
CA THR A 477 -3.18 1.92 -17.83
C THR A 477 -3.52 1.71 -16.36
N PHE A 478 -4.62 2.31 -15.89
CA PHE A 478 -5.12 2.08 -14.54
C PHE A 478 -5.61 0.65 -14.36
N GLU A 479 -6.36 0.10 -15.33
CA GLU A 479 -6.71 -1.31 -15.30
C GLU A 479 -5.44 -2.16 -15.28
N GLN A 480 -4.41 -1.90 -16.07
CA GLN A 480 -3.15 -2.66 -15.98
C GLN A 480 -2.51 -2.60 -14.58
N TRP A 481 -2.51 -1.43 -13.92
CA TRP A 481 -2.05 -1.31 -12.54
C TRP A 481 -2.86 -2.17 -11.55
N PHE A 482 -4.14 -2.39 -11.83
CA PHE A 482 -5.06 -3.14 -10.96
C PHE A 482 -5.51 -4.52 -11.50
N VAL A 483 -5.14 -4.90 -12.72
CA VAL A 483 -5.46 -6.18 -13.39
C VAL A 483 -4.77 -7.31 -12.65
N PHE A 484 -3.63 -7.02 -12.02
CA PHE A 484 -2.93 -7.91 -11.10
C PHE A 484 -3.81 -8.32 -9.90
N LEU A 485 -4.67 -7.44 -9.37
CA LEU A 485 -5.65 -7.80 -8.33
C LEU A 485 -6.79 -8.70 -8.86
N ARG A 486 -7.06 -8.64 -10.18
CA ARG A 486 -8.15 -9.37 -10.83
C ARG A 486 -7.76 -10.81 -11.19
N GLU A 487 -6.51 -11.03 -11.57
CA GLU A 487 -5.92 -12.38 -11.70
C GLU A 487 -5.85 -13.07 -10.33
N ILE A 488 -5.73 -12.30 -9.25
CA ILE A 488 -5.67 -12.81 -7.88
C ILE A 488 -7.04 -13.24 -7.33
N TYR A 489 -8.15 -12.74 -7.86
CA TYR A 489 -9.49 -13.10 -7.40
C TYR A 489 -10.13 -14.25 -8.20
N ASN A 490 -9.61 -14.55 -9.40
CA ASN A 490 -10.16 -15.58 -10.30
C ASN A 490 -9.28 -16.85 -10.43
N MET A 491 -8.22 -16.97 -9.61
CA MET A 491 -7.42 -18.18 -9.39
C MET A 491 -7.35 -18.48 -7.89
#